data_AF-A0A6V7NYW7-F1
#
_entry.id   AF-A0A6V7NYW7-F1
#
_cell.length_a   1.000
_cell.length_b   1.000
_cell.length_c   1.000
_cell.angle_alpha   90.00
_cell.angle_beta   90.00
_cell.angle_gamma   90.00
#
_symmetry.space_group_name_H-M   'P 1'
#
loop_
_entity.id
_entity.type
_entity.pdbx_description
1 polymer ?
#
loop_
_entity_poly.entity_id
_entity_poly.type
_entity_poly.pdbx_seq_one_letter_code
_entity_poly.pdbx_strand_id
1 'polypeptide(L)'
;MLSSLATVPAPTSSEARPVGLIGLSARLQSDGMKQCWDSLVELRSCTGEVILFFLNGETYLGPSCCRAIRVIEHHCWATDVLLASLGFTAQEGDILRGYCDPANDSSDPSTSPPPPAPPSISPGPASH
;
A
#
# COMPACT_ATOMS: atom_id res chain seq x y z
N MET A 1 -66.71 5.10 3.32
CA MET A 1 -65.44 5.12 4.08
C MET A 1 -65.25 3.73 4.69
N LEU A 2 -64.69 2.78 3.94
CA LEU A 2 -64.40 1.41 4.42
C LEU A 2 -62.89 1.33 4.69
N SER A 3 -62.51 1.24 5.96
CA SER A 3 -61.10 1.13 6.39
C SER A 3 -60.68 -0.33 6.40
N SER A 4 -59.74 -0.70 5.53
CA SER A 4 -59.13 -2.03 5.50
C SER A 4 -57.94 -2.10 6.46
N LEU A 5 -57.94 -3.08 7.37
CA LEU A 5 -56.80 -3.39 8.24
C LEU A 5 -55.89 -4.40 7.53
N ALA A 6 -54.62 -4.04 7.30
CA ALA A 6 -53.60 -4.94 6.79
C ALA A 6 -52.96 -5.72 7.96
N THR A 7 -52.98 -7.05 7.88
CA THR A 7 -52.25 -7.93 8.81
C THR A 7 -50.79 -8.01 8.38
N VAL A 8 -49.87 -7.67 9.29
CA VAL A 8 -48.43 -7.74 9.07
C VAL A 8 -47.93 -9.13 9.51
N PRO A 9 -47.31 -9.95 8.64
CA PRO A 9 -46.75 -11.23 9.06
C PRO A 9 -45.47 -11.03 9.88
N ALA A 10 -45.32 -11.82 10.95
CA ALA A 10 -44.14 -11.83 11.80
C ALA A 10 -42.93 -12.49 11.10
N PRO A 11 -41.70 -11.99 11.28
CA PRO A 11 -40.51 -12.65 10.75
C PRO A 11 -40.24 -13.95 11.54
N THR A 12 -40.24 -15.06 10.82
CA THR A 12 -39.84 -16.37 11.33
C THR A 12 -38.35 -16.36 11.71
N SER A 13 -38.08 -16.98 12.84
CA SER A 13 -36.80 -17.09 13.54
C SER A 13 -35.61 -17.38 12.62
N SER A 14 -34.54 -16.64 12.90
CA SER A 14 -33.18 -16.78 12.40
C SER A 14 -32.71 -18.23 12.38
N GLU A 15 -32.49 -18.78 11.18
CA GLU A 15 -31.66 -19.95 10.98
C GLU A 15 -30.20 -19.51 11.18
N ALA A 16 -29.72 -19.64 12.42
CA ALA A 16 -28.33 -19.41 12.76
C ALA A 16 -27.46 -20.45 12.03
N ARG A 17 -26.96 -20.08 10.84
CA ARG A 17 -25.93 -20.86 10.15
C ARG A 17 -24.74 -21.05 11.09
N PRO A 18 -24.27 -22.28 11.32
CA PRO A 18 -23.05 -22.49 12.07
C PRO A 18 -21.88 -22.00 11.20
N VAL A 19 -21.47 -20.74 11.40
CA VAL A 19 -20.15 -20.25 10.97
C VAL A 19 -19.12 -20.83 11.94
N GLY A 20 -19.05 -22.16 12.00
CA GLY A 20 -18.18 -22.90 12.92
C GLY A 20 -16.83 -23.13 12.26
N LEU A 21 -15.75 -22.66 12.90
CA LEU A 21 -14.32 -22.99 12.85
C LEU A 21 -13.59 -23.31 11.51
N ILE A 22 -14.27 -23.86 10.51
CA ILE A 22 -13.78 -24.12 9.15
C ILE A 22 -13.46 -22.79 8.43
N GLY A 23 -14.11 -21.70 8.84
CA GLY A 23 -13.95 -20.39 8.21
C GLY A 23 -12.63 -19.66 8.51
N LEU A 24 -12.00 -19.86 9.67
CA LEU A 24 -10.77 -19.14 10.06
C LEU A 24 -9.55 -19.73 9.38
N SER A 25 -9.42 -21.06 9.48
CA SER A 25 -8.26 -21.77 8.95
C SER A 25 -8.24 -21.78 7.42
N ALA A 26 -9.41 -21.92 6.77
CA ALA A 26 -9.52 -21.76 5.32
C ALA A 26 -9.23 -20.33 4.85
N ARG A 27 -9.56 -19.30 5.66
CA ARG A 27 -9.22 -17.90 5.35
C ARG A 27 -7.74 -17.60 5.51
N LEU A 28 -7.08 -18.18 6.52
CA LEU A 28 -5.62 -18.07 6.71
C LEU A 28 -4.83 -18.87 5.68
N GLN A 29 -5.33 -20.03 5.26
CA GLN A 29 -4.71 -20.88 4.23
C GLN A 29 -5.08 -20.48 2.80
N SER A 30 -5.90 -19.43 2.63
CA SER A 30 -6.22 -18.88 1.32
C SER A 30 -4.92 -18.51 0.60
N ASP A 31 -4.78 -18.89 -0.67
CA ASP A 31 -3.58 -18.60 -1.47
C ASP A 31 -3.24 -17.10 -1.50
N GLY A 32 -4.26 -16.23 -1.41
CA GLY A 32 -4.06 -14.79 -1.30
C GLY A 32 -3.37 -14.34 -0.01
N MET A 33 -3.61 -15.01 1.11
CA MET A 33 -2.92 -14.71 2.38
C MET A 33 -1.43 -15.06 2.28
N LYS A 34 -1.10 -16.24 1.75
CA LYS A 34 0.29 -16.67 1.56
C LYS A 34 1.03 -15.69 0.66
N GLN A 35 0.43 -15.30 -0.46
CA GLN A 35 1.03 -14.33 -1.38
C GLN A 35 1.30 -12.97 -0.70
N CYS A 36 0.36 -12.48 0.10
CA CYS A 36 0.56 -11.25 0.88
C CYS A 36 1.70 -11.38 1.89
N TRP A 37 1.84 -12.55 2.51
CA TRP A 37 2.94 -12.77 3.44
C TRP A 37 4.28 -12.93 2.71
N ASP A 38 4.33 -13.68 1.61
CA ASP A 38 5.55 -13.81 0.81
C ASP A 38 6.04 -12.46 0.31
N SER A 39 5.13 -11.60 -0.20
CA SER A 39 5.47 -10.25 -0.61
C SER A 39 5.88 -9.35 0.55
N LEU A 40 5.31 -9.51 1.74
CA LEU A 40 5.73 -8.73 2.91
C LEU A 40 7.12 -9.18 3.41
N VAL A 41 7.47 -10.47 3.32
CA VAL A 41 8.84 -10.95 3.57
C VAL A 41 9.80 -10.42 2.51
N GLU A 42 9.39 -10.38 1.25
CA GLU A 42 10.17 -9.78 0.17
C GLU A 42 10.41 -8.28 0.43
N LEU A 43 9.37 -7.53 0.81
CA LEU A 43 9.49 -6.11 1.16
C LEU A 43 10.41 -5.87 2.37
N ARG A 44 10.42 -6.78 3.35
CA ARG A 44 11.38 -6.74 4.46
C ARG A 44 12.83 -6.86 3.99
N SER A 45 13.11 -7.60 2.92
CA SER A 45 14.48 -7.67 2.38
C SER A 45 14.93 -6.33 1.78
N CYS A 46 13.99 -5.49 1.37
CA CYS A 46 14.22 -4.20 0.74
C CYS A 46 14.44 -3.06 1.75
N THR A 47 14.47 -3.33 3.06
CA THR A 47 14.66 -2.29 4.08
C THR A 47 15.87 -1.40 3.82
N GLY A 48 16.97 -1.94 3.25
CA GLY A 48 18.12 -1.13 2.86
C GLY A 48 17.82 -0.13 1.75
N GLU A 49 17.14 -0.57 0.68
CA GLU A 49 16.75 0.27 -0.47
C GLU A 49 15.75 1.35 -0.04
N VAL A 50 14.77 0.96 0.78
CA VAL A 50 13.74 1.85 1.34
C VAL A 50 14.36 2.92 2.23
N ILE A 51 15.25 2.55 3.16
CA ILE A 51 15.92 3.52 4.03
C ILE A 51 16.74 4.50 3.19
N LEU A 52 17.47 3.99 2.19
CA LEU A 52 18.30 4.83 1.32
C LEU A 52 17.46 5.80 0.48
N PHE A 53 16.31 5.33 -0.02
CA PHE A 53 15.31 6.11 -0.76
C PHE A 53 14.83 7.32 0.06
N PHE A 54 14.47 7.11 1.34
CA PHE A 54 14.00 8.20 2.19
C PHE A 54 15.13 9.11 2.72
N LEU A 55 16.34 8.58 2.99
CA LEU A 55 17.44 9.36 3.56
C LEU A 55 18.18 10.22 2.54
N ASN A 56 18.39 9.71 1.33
CA ASN A 56 19.21 10.39 0.32
C ASN A 56 18.35 11.00 -0.79
N GLY A 57 17.07 10.62 -0.87
CA GLY A 57 16.25 10.91 -2.05
C GLY A 57 16.77 10.23 -3.31
N GLU A 58 17.73 9.31 -3.18
CA GLU A 58 18.29 8.59 -4.32
C GLU A 58 17.35 7.45 -4.72
N THR A 59 16.94 7.51 -5.97
CA THR A 59 15.68 7.02 -6.50
C THR A 59 15.78 5.57 -6.95
N TYR A 60 16.21 4.64 -6.11
CA TYR A 60 16.28 3.24 -6.56
C TYR A 60 15.68 2.25 -5.56
N LEU A 61 14.44 1.87 -5.87
CA LEU A 61 13.87 0.61 -5.42
C LEU A 61 13.99 -0.39 -6.58
N GLY A 62 14.58 -1.53 -6.31
CA GLY A 62 14.77 -2.58 -7.30
C GLY A 62 13.44 -3.19 -7.79
N PRO A 63 13.47 -3.92 -8.92
CA PRO A 63 12.27 -4.54 -9.47
C PRO A 63 11.56 -5.52 -8.53
N SER A 64 12.30 -6.20 -7.65
CA SER A 64 11.74 -7.06 -6.59
C SER A 64 11.02 -6.23 -5.53
N CYS A 65 11.64 -5.14 -5.05
CA CYS A 65 11.03 -4.23 -4.08
C CYS A 65 9.71 -3.67 -4.61
N CYS A 66 9.72 -3.15 -5.84
CA CYS A 66 8.50 -2.60 -6.42
C CYS A 66 7.44 -3.65 -6.73
N ARG A 67 7.83 -4.89 -7.06
CA ARG A 67 6.88 -5.99 -7.18
C ARG A 67 6.20 -6.28 -5.84
N ALA A 68 6.98 -6.38 -4.75
CA ALA A 68 6.46 -6.62 -3.42
C ALA A 68 5.48 -5.52 -2.97
N ILE A 69 5.85 -4.25 -3.17
CA ILE A 69 4.99 -3.09 -2.89
C ILE A 69 3.68 -3.20 -3.68
N ARG A 70 3.73 -3.43 -5.00
CA ARG A 70 2.52 -3.56 -5.83
C ARG A 70 1.61 -4.69 -5.36
N VAL A 71 2.16 -5.83 -4.96
CA VAL A 71 1.33 -6.96 -4.47
C VAL A 71 0.65 -6.57 -3.15
N ILE A 72 1.40 -6.02 -2.21
CA ILE A 72 0.86 -5.59 -0.91
C ILE A 72 -0.21 -4.52 -1.09
N GLU A 73 0.02 -3.57 -1.97
CA GLU A 73 -0.84 -2.41 -2.19
C GLU A 73 -2.14 -2.73 -2.93
N HIS A 74 -2.10 -3.64 -3.90
CA HIS A 74 -3.27 -3.92 -4.74
C HIS A 74 -4.01 -5.21 -4.40
N HIS A 75 -3.37 -6.18 -3.76
CA HIS A 75 -3.91 -7.53 -3.62
C HIS A 75 -4.10 -7.97 -2.17
N CYS A 76 -3.64 -7.18 -1.20
CA CYS A 76 -3.74 -7.52 0.21
C CYS A 76 -4.89 -6.81 0.90
N TRP A 77 -5.58 -7.55 1.77
CA TRP A 77 -6.81 -7.14 2.44
C TRP A 77 -6.59 -6.27 3.68
N ALA A 78 -5.32 -6.07 4.08
CA ALA A 78 -4.91 -5.29 5.24
C ALA A 78 -3.54 -4.62 4.99
N THR A 79 -3.40 -3.96 3.85
CA THR A 79 -2.17 -3.29 3.39
C THR A 79 -1.55 -2.39 4.45
N ASP A 80 -2.33 -1.49 5.05
CA ASP A 80 -1.84 -0.56 6.09
C ASP A 80 -1.27 -1.30 7.31
N VAL A 81 -1.89 -2.43 7.69
CA VAL A 81 -1.44 -3.24 8.83
C VAL A 81 -0.16 -4.00 8.50
N LEU A 82 -0.07 -4.55 7.29
CA LEU A 82 1.11 -5.26 6.80
C LEU A 82 2.31 -4.30 6.69
N LEU A 83 2.11 -3.14 6.09
CA LEU A 83 3.14 -2.11 6.02
C LEU A 83 3.55 -1.59 7.40
N ALA A 84 2.58 -1.31 8.28
CA ALA A 84 2.88 -0.89 9.65
C ALA A 84 3.69 -1.93 10.43
N SER A 85 3.54 -3.23 10.13
CA SER A 85 4.34 -4.28 10.77
C SER A 85 5.84 -4.22 10.44
N LEU A 86 6.19 -3.59 9.31
CA LEU A 86 7.58 -3.29 8.93
C LEU A 86 8.06 -1.90 9.39
N GLY A 87 7.19 -1.15 10.08
CA GLY A 87 7.49 0.20 10.55
C GLY A 87 7.17 1.31 9.55
N PHE A 88 6.46 1.00 8.47
CA PHE A 88 5.97 2.03 7.55
C PHE A 88 4.75 2.76 8.12
N THR A 89 4.71 4.05 7.92
CA THR A 89 3.50 4.85 8.05
C THR A 89 2.65 4.72 6.77
N ALA A 90 1.35 5.03 6.87
CA ALA A 90 0.48 5.07 5.70
C ALA A 90 1.01 6.02 4.61
N GLN A 91 1.56 7.17 5.02
CA GLN A 91 2.11 8.16 4.10
C GLN A 91 3.36 7.64 3.37
N GLU A 92 4.25 6.92 4.07
CA GLU A 92 5.41 6.28 3.42
C GLU A 92 4.97 5.17 2.45
N GLY A 93 3.93 4.40 2.80
CA GLY A 93 3.32 3.43 1.90
C GLY A 93 2.80 4.07 0.61
N ASP A 94 2.05 5.17 0.72
CA ASP A 94 1.55 5.91 -0.44
C ASP A 94 2.67 6.44 -1.35
N ILE A 95 3.78 6.92 -0.77
CA ILE A 95 4.96 7.37 -1.52
C ILE A 95 5.60 6.20 -2.27
N LEU A 96 5.79 5.06 -1.60
CA LEU A 96 6.36 3.86 -2.20
C LEU A 96 5.47 3.30 -3.31
N ARG A 97 4.14 3.30 -3.12
CA ARG A 97 3.16 2.93 -4.15
C ARG A 97 3.32 3.81 -5.39
N GLY A 98 3.34 5.12 -5.21
CA GLY A 98 3.48 6.08 -6.32
C GLY A 98 4.82 5.95 -7.06
N TYR A 99 5.92 5.69 -6.34
CA TYR A 99 7.21 5.43 -6.97
C TYR A 99 7.19 4.14 -7.81
N CYS A 100 6.57 3.10 -7.28
CA CYS A 100 6.53 1.79 -7.90
C CYS A 100 5.42 1.62 -8.93
N ASP A 101 4.55 2.59 -9.20
CA ASP A 101 3.49 2.44 -10.20
C ASP A 101 4.06 2.32 -11.63
N PRO A 102 3.50 1.45 -12.48
CA PRO A 102 3.99 1.20 -13.84
C PRO A 102 3.86 2.40 -14.79
N ALA A 103 3.19 3.49 -14.38
CA ALA A 103 3.27 4.76 -15.10
C ALA A 103 4.68 5.39 -15.07
N ASN A 104 5.49 5.00 -14.08
CA ASN A 104 6.91 5.35 -13.95
C ASN A 104 7.85 4.35 -14.64
N ASP A 105 7.34 3.22 -15.16
CA ASP A 105 8.06 2.27 -16.02
C ASP A 105 8.16 2.79 -17.48
N SER A 106 8.01 4.10 -17.69
CA SER A 106 8.54 4.75 -18.89
C SER A 106 10.04 4.88 -18.73
N SER A 107 10.75 3.76 -18.79
CA SER A 107 12.15 3.72 -19.22
C SER A 107 12.21 4.14 -20.70
N ASP A 108 11.94 5.41 -20.94
CA ASP A 108 12.64 6.17 -21.98
C ASP A 108 14.04 6.45 -21.40
N PRO A 109 15.13 6.03 -22.06
CA PRO A 109 16.49 6.26 -21.57
C PRO A 109 16.90 7.75 -21.52
N SER A 110 15.97 8.70 -21.64
CA SER A 110 16.26 10.13 -21.83
C SER A 110 15.93 11.05 -20.66
N THR A 111 15.45 10.56 -19.51
CA THR A 111 15.14 11.45 -18.37
C THR A 111 15.95 11.11 -17.13
N SER A 112 17.24 11.42 -17.19
CA SER A 112 18.01 11.71 -15.97
C SER A 112 17.29 12.78 -15.15
N PRO A 113 17.25 12.68 -13.81
CA PRO A 113 16.80 13.81 -12.99
C PRO A 113 17.65 15.04 -13.32
N PRO A 114 17.05 16.25 -13.42
CA PRO A 114 17.82 17.45 -13.68
C PRO A 114 18.87 17.62 -12.56
N PRO A 115 20.11 18.01 -12.89
CA PRO A 115 21.15 18.20 -11.89
C PRO A 115 20.69 19.21 -10.83
N PRO A 116 21.11 19.04 -9.56
CA PRO A 116 20.72 19.95 -8.48
C PRO A 116 21.07 21.38 -8.87
N ALA A 117 20.10 22.28 -8.73
CA ALA A 117 20.28 23.68 -9.05
C ALA A 117 21.44 24.25 -8.19
N PRO A 118 22.37 25.03 -8.77
CA PRO A 118 23.44 25.63 -8.00
C PRO A 118 22.86 26.55 -6.91
N PRO A 119 23.51 26.63 -5.74
CA PRO A 119 23.04 27.47 -4.65
C PRO A 119 22.93 28.92 -5.12
N SER A 120 21.75 29.51 -4.95
CA SER A 120 21.49 30.91 -5.30
C SER A 120 22.22 31.81 -4.30
N ILE A 121 23.41 32.29 -4.68
CA ILE A 121 24.18 33.23 -3.89
C ILE A 121 23.50 34.60 -4.06
N SER A 122 22.68 34.98 -3.08
CA SER A 122 22.10 36.32 -3.01
C SER A 122 23.22 37.34 -2.73
N PRO A 123 23.41 38.38 -3.57
CA PRO A 123 24.36 39.43 -3.26
C PRO A 123 23.90 40.19 -2.01
N GLY A 124 24.74 40.19 -0.98
CA GLY A 124 24.51 40.99 0.23
C GLY A 124 24.41 42.49 -0.09
N PRO A 125 23.78 43.29 0.79
CA PRO A 125 23.53 44.70 0.50
C PRO A 125 24.84 45.50 0.40
N ALA A 126 24.96 46.27 -0.68
CA ALA A 126 26.06 47.22 -0.86
C ALA A 126 25.97 48.32 0.21
N SER A 127 27.06 48.51 0.94
CA SER A 127 27.24 49.64 1.85
C SER A 127 27.94 50.77 1.11
N HIS A 128 27.29 51.94 0.99
CA HIS A 128 27.94 53.25 0.88
C HIS A 128 26.97 54.38 1.21
#